data_AF-A0A953MR40-F1
#
_entry.id   AF-A0A953MR40-F1
#
_cell.length_a   1.000
_cell.length_b   1.000
_cell.length_c   1.000
_cell.angle_alpha   90.00
_cell.angle_beta   90.00
_cell.angle_gamma   90.00
#
_symmetry.space_group_name_H-M   'P 1'
#
loop_
_entity.id
_entity.type
_entity.pdbx_description
1 polymer ?
#
loop_
_entity_poly.entity_id
_entity_poly.type
_entity_poly.pdbx_seq_one_letter_code
_entity_poly.pdbx_strand_id
1 'polypeptide(L)'
;MEKWNRNNRACKTTWSTLKVLHQLVDKFETAGSIKMDELTFWNTSATPELRTIQANTLAFQIDNIFRMIRRSKFEDGTTHEEAITDMVKCLLNKNKTVADFAELNDFYYLFWGEDDDL
;
A
#
# COMPACT_ATOMS: atom_id res chain seq x y z
N MET A 1 13.94 11.98 -4.71
CA MET A 1 12.48 12.12 -4.84
C MET A 1 11.91 12.22 -3.45
N GLU A 2 10.99 13.15 -3.20
CA GLU A 2 10.31 13.27 -1.90
C GLU A 2 9.42 12.03 -1.69
N LYS A 3 9.94 11.00 -1.03
CA LYS A 3 9.32 9.66 -0.87
C LYS A 3 7.95 9.66 -0.20
N TRP A 4 7.57 10.74 0.48
CA TRP A 4 6.34 10.85 1.24
C TRP A 4 5.83 12.28 1.21
N ASN A 5 4.87 12.55 0.34
CA ASN A 5 4.38 13.91 0.09
C ASN A 5 2.85 13.94 0.10
N ARG A 6 2.26 14.91 0.79
CA ARG A 6 0.79 15.10 0.85
C ARG A 6 0.19 15.48 -0.50
N ASN A 7 0.99 15.99 -1.43
CA ASN A 7 0.52 16.31 -2.77
C ASN A 7 0.45 15.06 -3.66
N ASN A 8 1.31 14.06 -3.45
CA ASN A 8 1.24 12.77 -4.14
C ASN A 8 -0.03 12.00 -3.71
N ARG A 9 -0.79 11.50 -4.70
CA ARG A 9 -2.09 10.89 -4.48
C ARG A 9 -1.95 9.46 -3.98
N ALA A 10 -1.00 8.68 -4.49
CA ALA A 10 -0.69 7.35 -3.96
C ALA A 10 -0.33 7.39 -2.47
N CYS A 11 0.46 8.37 -2.00
CA CYS A 11 0.80 8.55 -0.58
C CYS A 11 -0.46 8.74 0.28
N LYS A 12 -1.32 9.70 -0.10
CA LYS A 12 -2.58 9.96 0.62
C LYS A 12 -3.51 8.76 0.60
N THR A 13 -3.64 8.12 -0.56
CA THR A 13 -4.57 7.01 -0.75
C THR A 13 -4.12 5.80 0.04
N THR A 14 -2.83 5.44 -0.06
CA THR A 14 -2.20 4.38 0.74
C THR A 14 -2.39 4.62 2.24
N TRP A 15 -2.05 5.81 2.74
CA TRP A 15 -2.25 6.16 4.15
C TRP A 15 -3.71 6.02 4.59
N SER A 16 -4.63 6.64 3.85
CA SER A 16 -6.04 6.65 4.23
C SER A 16 -6.66 5.25 4.19
N THR A 17 -6.27 4.42 3.21
CA THR A 17 -6.70 3.03 3.11
C THR A 17 -6.19 2.20 4.28
N LEU A 18 -4.90 2.34 4.64
CA LEU A 18 -4.34 1.66 5.81
C LEU A 18 -5.06 2.09 7.12
N LYS A 19 -5.47 3.36 7.26
CA LYS A 19 -6.28 3.80 8.40
C LYS A 19 -7.68 3.18 8.41
N VAL A 20 -8.36 3.14 7.26
CA VAL A 20 -9.70 2.54 7.12
C VAL A 20 -9.65 1.03 7.43
N LEU A 21 -8.57 0.36 7.05
CA LEU A 21 -8.32 -1.05 7.37
C LEU A 21 -7.73 -1.26 8.77
N HIS A 22 -7.68 -0.22 9.60
CA HIS A 22 -7.17 -0.25 10.98
C HIS A 22 -5.73 -0.78 11.12
N GLN A 23 -4.89 -0.58 10.10
CA GLN A 23 -3.50 -1.04 10.12
C GLN A 23 -2.59 -0.12 10.91
N LEU A 24 -2.92 1.17 10.97
CA LEU A 24 -2.19 2.22 11.69
C LEU A 24 -3.15 3.30 12.19
N VAL A 25 -2.77 4.04 13.23
CA VAL A 25 -3.54 5.17 13.78
C VAL A 25 -2.89 6.53 13.53
N ASP A 26 -1.64 6.52 13.07
CA ASP A 26 -0.79 7.67 12.89
C ASP A 26 -1.35 8.73 11.94
N LYS A 27 -0.83 9.95 12.12
CA LYS A 27 -1.09 11.07 11.23
C LYS A 27 -0.29 10.88 9.95
N PHE A 28 -0.75 11.48 8.85
CA PHE A 28 -0.09 11.37 7.56
C PHE A 28 1.39 11.76 7.66
N GLU A 29 1.70 12.85 8.36
CA GLU A 29 3.05 13.43 8.49
C GLU A 29 4.09 12.46 9.05
N THR A 30 3.68 11.53 9.92
CA THR A 30 4.57 10.55 10.56
C THR A 30 4.40 9.14 10.01
N ALA A 31 3.29 8.86 9.32
CA ALA A 31 2.97 7.51 8.87
C ALA A 31 3.98 6.97 7.86
N GLY A 32 4.60 7.82 7.04
CA GLY A 32 5.54 7.40 6.00
C GLY A 32 6.75 6.61 6.52
N SER A 33 7.19 6.85 7.76
CA SER A 33 8.34 6.16 8.36
C SER A 33 7.98 4.86 9.09
N ILE A 34 6.70 4.56 9.26
CA ILE A 34 6.22 3.33 9.92
C ILE A 34 6.67 2.14 9.11
N LYS A 35 7.27 1.15 9.75
CA LYS A 35 7.69 -0.09 9.11
C LYS A 35 6.53 -1.07 8.95
N MET A 36 6.67 -1.99 8.00
CA MET A 36 5.66 -3.03 7.78
C MET A 36 5.44 -3.92 9.01
N ASP A 37 6.47 -4.10 9.85
CA ASP A 37 6.35 -4.87 11.09
C ASP A 37 5.68 -4.15 12.25
N GLU A 38 5.39 -2.86 12.08
CA GLU A 38 4.63 -2.04 13.02
C GLU A 38 3.14 -1.96 12.63
N LEU A 39 2.75 -2.49 11.46
CA LEU A 39 1.35 -2.56 11.06
C LEU A 39 0.60 -3.64 11.82
N THR A 40 -0.69 -3.41 12.07
CA THR A 40 -1.54 -4.27 12.92
C THR A 40 -1.61 -5.73 12.44
N PHE A 41 -1.59 -5.99 11.12
CA PHE A 41 -1.58 -7.38 10.62
C PHE A 41 -0.30 -8.14 10.99
N TRP A 42 0.82 -7.44 11.22
CA TRP A 42 2.12 -8.06 11.45
C TRP A 42 2.21 -8.59 12.88
N ASN A 43 1.67 -9.78 13.09
CA ASN A 43 1.83 -10.50 14.34
C ASN A 43 3.21 -11.19 14.37
N THR A 44 4.09 -10.73 15.27
CA THR A 44 5.44 -11.30 15.43
C THR A 44 5.41 -12.76 15.88
N SER A 45 4.34 -13.19 16.55
CA SER A 45 4.14 -14.56 17.02
C SER A 45 3.47 -15.46 15.98
N ALA A 46 2.99 -14.91 14.85
CA ALA A 46 2.45 -15.71 13.76
C ALA A 46 3.56 -16.46 13.02
N THR A 47 3.25 -17.67 12.55
CA THR A 47 4.15 -18.41 11.66
C THR A 47 4.34 -17.66 10.34
N PRO A 48 5.44 -17.88 9.61
CA PRO A 48 5.67 -17.26 8.30
C PRO A 48 4.51 -17.50 7.31
N GLU A 49 3.91 -18.70 7.33
CA GLU A 49 2.79 -19.07 6.48
C GLU A 49 1.54 -18.28 6.84
N LEU A 50 1.20 -18.17 8.14
CA LEU A 50 0.06 -17.40 8.60
C LEU A 50 0.22 -15.91 8.26
N ARG A 51 1.43 -15.36 8.44
CA ARG A 51 1.72 -13.97 8.07
C ARG A 51 1.58 -13.74 6.56
N THR A 52 1.97 -14.72 5.76
CA THR A 52 1.80 -14.67 4.30
C THR A 52 0.32 -14.64 3.92
N ILE A 53 -0.53 -15.44 4.57
CA ILE A 53 -1.98 -15.43 4.36
C ILE A 53 -2.59 -14.07 4.74
N GLN A 54 -2.15 -13.50 5.86
CA GLN A 54 -2.60 -12.18 6.32
C GLN A 54 -2.17 -11.06 5.36
N ALA A 55 -0.91 -11.09 4.88
CA ALA A 55 -0.39 -10.13 3.91
C ALA A 55 -1.16 -10.22 2.58
N ASN A 56 -1.43 -11.42 2.08
CA ASN A 56 -2.27 -11.62 0.88
C ASN A 56 -3.67 -11.03 1.07
N THR A 57 -4.31 -11.32 2.20
CA THR A 57 -5.65 -10.79 2.50
C THR A 57 -5.64 -9.26 2.52
N LEU A 58 -4.64 -8.66 3.15
CA LEU A 58 -4.48 -7.21 3.21
C LEU A 58 -4.23 -6.60 1.82
N ALA A 59 -3.35 -7.21 1.01
CA ALA A 59 -3.08 -6.76 -0.36
C ALA A 59 -4.36 -6.75 -1.22
N PHE A 60 -5.16 -7.82 -1.17
CA PHE A 60 -6.46 -7.85 -1.88
C PHE A 60 -7.45 -6.82 -1.36
N GLN A 61 -7.49 -6.56 -0.04
CA GLN A 61 -8.35 -5.51 0.52
C GLN A 61 -7.94 -4.12 0.01
N ILE A 62 -6.64 -3.85 -0.03
CA ILE A 62 -6.09 -2.58 -0.50
C ILE A 62 -6.38 -2.39 -1.99
N ASP A 63 -6.08 -3.37 -2.83
CA ASP A 63 -6.36 -3.37 -4.27
C ASP A 63 -7.86 -3.13 -4.55
N ASN A 64 -8.73 -3.84 -3.83
CA ASN A 64 -10.17 -3.67 -3.96
C ASN A 64 -10.63 -2.26 -3.58
N ILE A 65 -10.07 -1.67 -2.52
CA ILE A 65 -10.37 -0.28 -2.14
C ILE A 65 -9.88 0.68 -3.23
N PHE A 66 -8.67 0.48 -3.75
CA PHE A 66 -8.10 1.32 -4.82
C PHE A 66 -8.97 1.29 -6.08
N ARG A 67 -9.25 0.10 -6.62
CA ARG A 67 -9.98 -0.03 -7.89
C ARG A 67 -11.48 0.23 -7.76
N MET A 68 -12.14 -0.31 -6.74
CA MET A 68 -13.60 -0.25 -6.65
C MET A 68 -14.11 1.01 -5.96
N ILE A 69 -13.41 1.48 -4.93
CA ILE A 69 -13.85 2.65 -4.14
C ILE A 69 -13.17 3.93 -4.64
N ARG A 70 -11.85 3.90 -4.85
CA ARG A 70 -11.07 5.06 -5.30
C ARG A 70 -11.01 5.17 -6.83
N ARG A 71 -11.54 4.18 -7.56
CA ARG A 71 -11.61 4.13 -9.03
C ARG A 71 -10.25 4.27 -9.71
N SER A 72 -9.17 3.84 -9.05
CA SER A 72 -7.87 3.76 -9.71
C SER A 72 -7.89 2.71 -10.81
N LYS A 73 -7.03 2.89 -11.79
CA LYS A 73 -6.75 1.90 -12.83
C LYS A 73 -5.36 1.34 -12.60
N PHE A 74 -5.05 0.21 -13.21
CA PHE A 74 -3.68 -0.24 -13.30
C PHE A 74 -2.91 0.66 -14.26
N GLU A 75 -1.63 0.90 -13.96
CA GLU A 75 -0.70 1.55 -14.87
C GLU A 75 -0.48 0.70 -16.13
N ASP A 76 -0.18 1.35 -17.25
CA ASP A 76 -0.04 0.67 -18.54
C ASP A 76 1.06 -0.40 -18.50
N GLY A 77 0.71 -1.60 -18.97
CA GLY A 77 1.61 -2.75 -18.98
C GLY A 77 1.73 -3.50 -17.65
N THR A 78 0.97 -3.14 -16.63
CA THR A 78 0.92 -3.86 -15.36
C THR A 78 -0.31 -4.76 -15.24
N THR A 79 -0.18 -5.85 -14.47
CA THR A 79 -1.29 -6.78 -14.19
C THR A 79 -1.67 -6.79 -12.71
N HIS A 80 -2.91 -7.21 -12.44
CA HIS A 80 -3.40 -7.42 -11.08
C HIS A 80 -2.54 -8.44 -10.31
N GLU A 81 -2.09 -9.51 -10.96
CA GLU A 81 -1.27 -10.53 -10.33
C GLU A 81 0.11 -9.99 -9.91
N GLU A 82 0.75 -9.19 -10.76
CA GLU A 82 2.01 -8.54 -10.44
C GLU A 82 1.86 -7.56 -9.27
N ALA A 83 0.83 -6.70 -9.32
CA ALA A 83 0.55 -5.73 -8.26
C ALA A 83 0.35 -6.42 -6.90
N ILE A 84 -0.49 -7.47 -6.84
CA ILE A 84 -0.73 -8.23 -5.61
C ILE A 84 0.54 -8.92 -5.13
N THR A 85 1.27 -9.57 -6.04
CA THR A 85 2.50 -10.29 -5.71
C THR A 85 3.52 -9.36 -5.06
N ASP A 86 3.73 -8.19 -5.64
CA ASP A 86 4.74 -7.25 -5.15
C ASP A 86 4.26 -6.49 -3.90
N MET A 87 2.96 -6.19 -3.79
CA MET A 87 2.38 -5.69 -2.54
C MET A 87 2.63 -6.68 -1.39
N VAL A 88 2.40 -7.97 -1.60
CA VAL A 88 2.65 -9.01 -0.59
C VAL A 88 4.13 -9.09 -0.22
N LYS A 89 5.04 -9.07 -1.20
CA LYS A 89 6.49 -9.04 -0.93
C LYS A 89 6.89 -7.81 -0.11
N CYS A 90 6.32 -6.64 -0.40
CA CYS A 90 6.59 -5.42 0.33
C CYS A 90 6.04 -5.52 1.77
N LEU A 91 4.77 -5.93 1.92
CA LEU A 91 4.13 -6.16 3.21
C LEU A 91 4.88 -7.19 4.06
N LEU A 92 5.55 -8.19 3.48
CA LEU A 92 6.35 -9.18 4.21
C LEU A 92 7.80 -8.76 4.49
N ASN A 93 8.22 -7.57 4.05
CA ASN A 93 9.54 -7.04 4.33
C ASN A 93 9.49 -6.04 5.49
N LYS A 94 9.88 -6.49 6.68
CA LYS A 94 9.87 -5.69 7.92
C LYS A 94 10.63 -4.37 7.84
N ASN A 95 11.60 -4.25 6.92
CA ASN A 95 12.41 -3.04 6.81
C ASN A 95 11.80 -2.02 5.83
N LYS A 96 10.79 -2.42 5.05
CA LYS A 96 10.05 -1.49 4.19
C LYS A 96 9.14 -0.62 5.03
N THR A 97 8.95 0.59 4.55
CA THR A 97 8.13 1.62 5.20
C THR A 97 6.83 1.83 4.46
N VAL A 98 5.84 2.47 5.10
CA VAL A 98 4.60 2.88 4.44
C VAL A 98 4.89 3.78 3.24
N ALA A 99 5.94 4.60 3.28
CA ALA A 99 6.37 5.37 2.12
C ALA A 99 6.84 4.48 0.96
N ASP A 100 7.65 3.44 1.22
CA ASP A 100 8.06 2.51 0.17
C ASP A 100 6.85 1.72 -0.39
N PHE A 101 5.84 1.45 0.44
CA PHE A 101 4.61 0.81 0.00
C PHE A 101 3.72 1.75 -0.82
N ALA A 102 3.69 3.05 -0.49
CA ALA A 102 3.02 4.05 -1.31
C ALA A 102 3.71 4.24 -2.67
N GLU A 103 5.04 4.26 -2.72
CA GLU A 103 5.82 4.29 -3.97
C GLU A 103 5.52 3.07 -4.84
N LEU A 104 5.38 1.88 -4.23
CA LEU A 104 4.95 0.68 -4.95
C LEU A 104 3.52 0.83 -5.51
N ASN A 105 2.61 1.39 -4.73
CA ASN A 105 1.23 1.60 -5.19
C ASN A 105 1.16 2.66 -6.30
N ASP A 106 1.98 3.70 -6.24
CA ASP A 106 2.15 4.72 -7.29
C ASP A 106 2.59 4.08 -8.61
N PHE A 107 3.50 3.09 -8.54
CA PHE A 107 3.98 2.37 -9.72
C PHE A 107 2.91 1.47 -10.38
N TYR A 108 1.97 0.92 -9.61
CA TYR A 108 0.98 -0.02 -10.12
C TYR A 108 -0.37 0.61 -10.43
N TYR A 109 -0.72 1.73 -9.80
CA TYR A 109 -2.05 2.29 -9.88
C TYR A 109 -2.03 3.77 -10.25
N LEU A 110 -2.75 4.08 -11.32
CA LEU A 110 -3.09 5.44 -11.69
C LEU A 110 -4.27 5.92 -10.82
N PHE A 111 -4.02 6.83 -9.88
CA PHE A 111 -5.04 7.39 -9.01
C PHE A 111 -5.67 8.65 -9.64
N TRP A 112 -6.98 8.83 -9.47
CA TRP A 112 -7.70 9.96 -10.08
C TRP A 112 -7.09 11.34 -9.73
N GLY A 113 -6.82 12.13 -10.76
CA GLY A 113 -6.18 13.46 -10.68
C GLY A 113 -4.65 13.43 -10.74
N GLU A 114 -4.06 12.24 -10.93
CA GLU A 114 -2.78 12.12 -11.62
C GLU A 114 -3.12 12.23 -13.10
N ASP A 115 -3.08 13.47 -13.61
CA ASP A 115 -3.16 13.68 -15.05
C ASP A 115 -1.85 13.16 -15.63
N ASP A 116 -1.90 12.01 -16.30
CA ASP A 116 -0.98 11.78 -17.42
C ASP A 116 -1.39 12.75 -18.52
N ASP A 117 -0.99 14.02 -18.34
CA ASP A 117 -0.98 15.00 -19.41
C ASP A 117 0.01 14.49 -20.49
N LEU A 118 -0.52 13.73 -21.44
CA LEU A 118 -0.01 13.64 -22.80
C LEU A 118 -0.58 14.80 -23.64
#